data_AF-A0A1R1LRH1-F1
#
_entry.id   AF-A0A1R1LRH1-F1
#
_cell.length_a   1.000
_cell.length_b   1.000
_cell.length_c   1.000
_cell.angle_alpha   90.00
_cell.angle_beta   90.00
_cell.angle_gamma   90.00
#
_symmetry.space_group_name_H-M   'P 1'
#
loop_
_entity.id
_entity.type
_entity.pdbx_description
1 polymer ?
#
loop_
_entity_poly.entity_id
_entity_poly.type
_entity_poly.pdbx_seq_one_letter_code
_entity_poly.pdbx_strand_id
1 'polypeptide(L)'
;MCFGALYQLGDNEIQQLDILEGGYERVILEIELDGQRRLAYSYQAKSENIDDALKPFDWYQALVVAGSDYLKFPAVYQQQLNQLRVLADEDMERANRQQALLQAILNYSQRQKLPELSEGTLLGWNLNV
;
A
#
# COMPACT_ATOMS: atom_id res chain seq x y z
N MET A 1 10.05 7.34 -7.23
CA MET A 1 9.50 7.90 -5.97
C MET A 1 8.39 6.97 -5.51
N CYS A 2 8.32 6.70 -4.21
CA CYS A 2 7.31 5.84 -3.60
C CYS A 2 6.60 6.64 -2.51
N PHE A 3 5.28 6.47 -2.40
CA PHE A 3 4.45 7.05 -1.34
C PHE A 3 3.73 5.94 -0.60
N GLY A 4 3.52 6.13 0.69
CA GLY A 4 2.84 5.19 1.56
C GLY A 4 2.15 5.91 2.73
N ALA A 5 1.45 5.15 3.56
CA ALA A 5 0.88 5.64 4.80
C ALA A 5 1.58 4.98 5.99
N LEU A 6 1.80 5.77 7.03
CA LEU A 6 2.31 5.29 8.31
C LEU A 6 1.13 5.06 9.26
N TYR A 7 1.03 3.85 9.80
CA TYR A 7 0.01 3.48 10.77
C TYR A 7 0.66 3.22 12.13
N GLN A 8 -0.02 3.64 13.20
CA GLN A 8 0.34 3.28 14.56
C GLN A 8 -0.44 2.02 14.94
N LEU A 9 0.29 0.97 15.30
CA LEU A 9 -0.26 -0.33 15.70
C LEU A 9 0.37 -0.76 17.03
N GLY A 10 -0.37 -1.54 17.82
CA GLY A 10 0.15 -2.17 19.03
C GLY A 10 0.98 -3.43 18.73
N ASP A 11 1.80 -3.87 19.68
CA ASP A 11 2.70 -5.01 19.50
C ASP A 11 1.99 -6.31 19.08
N ASN A 12 0.80 -6.56 19.61
CA ASN A 12 -0.01 -7.73 19.25
C ASN A 12 -0.51 -7.67 17.79
N GLU A 13 -0.80 -6.47 17.28
CA GLU A 13 -1.23 -6.28 15.88
C GLU A 13 -0.04 -6.47 14.93
N ILE A 14 1.16 -6.02 15.32
CA ILE A 14 2.39 -6.28 14.57
C ILE A 14 2.66 -7.79 14.47
N GLN A 15 2.51 -8.54 15.56
CA GLN A 15 2.66 -10.00 15.53
C GLN A 15 1.64 -10.69 14.62
N GLN A 16 0.40 -10.19 14.56
CA GLN A 16 -0.60 -10.70 13.62
C GLN A 16 -0.22 -10.40 12.17
N LEU A 17 0.32 -9.21 11.90
CA LEU A 17 0.83 -8.86 10.58
C LEU A 17 1.99 -9.76 10.16
N ASP A 18 2.94 -10.07 11.07
CA ASP A 18 4.05 -10.99 10.77
C ASP A 18 3.53 -12.36 10.27
N ILE A 19 2.40 -12.84 10.80
CA ILE A 19 1.77 -14.10 10.40
C ILE A 19 1.09 -13.98 9.03
N LEU A 20 0.32 -12.90 8.81
CA LEU A 20 -0.40 -12.67 7.56
C LEU A 20 0.54 -12.42 6.39
N GLU A 21 1.65 -11.72 6.64
CA GLU A 21 2.67 -11.36 5.67
C GLU A 21 3.80 -12.41 5.59
N GLY A 22 3.59 -13.64 6.06
CA GLY A 22 4.64 -14.67 6.15
C GLY A 22 5.35 -15.04 4.83
N GLY A 23 4.82 -14.60 3.68
CA GLY A 23 5.49 -14.69 2.37
C GLY A 23 6.52 -13.59 2.09
N TYR A 24 6.60 -12.59 2.97
CA TYR A 24 7.43 -11.40 2.87
C TYR A 24 8.44 -11.37 4.02
N GLU A 25 9.50 -10.57 3.86
CA GLU A 25 10.43 -10.25 4.92
C GLU A 25 10.08 -8.91 5.57
N ARG A 26 10.13 -8.85 6.91
CA ARG A 26 9.96 -7.59 7.62
C ARG A 26 11.22 -6.76 7.51
N VAL A 27 11.06 -5.54 7.01
CA VAL A 27 12.13 -4.54 6.89
C VAL A 27 11.90 -3.39 7.86
N ILE A 28 12.98 -2.76 8.30
CA ILE A 28 12.95 -1.56 9.13
C ILE A 28 13.21 -0.35 8.24
N LEU A 29 12.30 0.62 8.30
CA LEU A 29 12.37 1.89 7.60
C LEU A 29 12.79 2.99 8.58
N GLU A 30 13.77 3.81 8.20
CA GLU A 30 14.02 5.08 8.89
C GLU A 30 13.16 6.16 8.22
N ILE A 31 12.39 6.91 9.00
CA ILE A 31 11.55 7.99 8.50
C ILE A 31 11.83 9.28 9.28
N GLU A 32 11.68 10.41 8.63
CA GLU A 32 11.55 11.71 9.26
C GLU A 32 10.08 12.11 9.27
N LEU A 33 9.52 12.32 10.47
CA LEU A 33 8.15 12.76 10.68
C LEU A 33 8.15 13.85 11.74
N ASP A 34 7.56 15.01 11.43
CA ASP A 34 7.51 16.18 12.33
C ASP A 34 8.90 16.60 12.86
N GLY A 35 9.93 16.51 12.00
CA GLY A 35 11.32 16.83 12.35
C GLY A 35 12.00 15.82 13.29
N GLN A 36 11.37 14.67 13.55
CA GLN A 36 11.92 13.58 14.35
C GLN A 36 12.17 12.34 13.51
N ARG A 37 13.33 11.73 13.73
CA ARG A 37 13.63 10.41 13.17
C ARG A 37 12.89 9.33 13.94
N ARG A 38 12.24 8.43 13.20
CA ARG A 38 11.50 7.28 13.74
C ARG A 38 11.85 6.04 12.94
N LEU A 39 11.66 4.89 13.59
CA LEU A 39 11.70 3.59 12.92
C LEU A 39 10.27 3.13 12.66
N ALA A 40 10.03 2.61 11.48
CA ALA A 40 8.79 1.97 11.08
C ALA A 40 9.07 0.58 10.51
N TYR A 41 8.06 -0.28 10.47
CA TYR A 41 8.15 -1.59 9.85
C TYR A 41 7.40 -1.59 8.52
N SER A 42 7.91 -2.35 7.56
CA SER A 42 7.21 -2.70 6.33
C SER A 42 7.54 -4.15 5.95
N TYR A 43 6.90 -4.66 4.90
CA TYR A 43 7.09 -6.03 4.42
C TYR A 43 7.43 -5.99 2.95
N GLN A 44 8.52 -6.67 2.57
CA GLN A 44 9.02 -6.72 1.21
C GLN A 44 9.10 -8.17 0.72
N ALA A 45 8.80 -8.41 -0.56
CA ALA A 45 8.97 -9.73 -1.13
C ALA A 45 10.46 -10.06 -1.15
N LYS A 46 10.84 -11.25 -0.70
CA LYS A 46 12.22 -11.72 -0.80
C LYS A 46 12.64 -11.75 -2.26
N SER A 47 13.90 -11.41 -2.57
CA SER A 47 14.39 -11.30 -3.94
C SER A 47 14.12 -12.54 -4.79
N GLU A 48 14.18 -13.74 -4.20
CA GLU A 48 13.88 -15.01 -4.88
C GLU A 48 12.41 -15.20 -5.29
N ASN A 49 11.49 -14.42 -4.71
CA ASN A 49 10.05 -14.47 -4.97
C ASN A 49 9.60 -13.33 -5.91
N ILE A 50 10.51 -12.46 -6.36
CA ILE A 50 10.19 -11.37 -7.28
C ILE A 50 10.19 -11.90 -8.71
N ASP A 51 9.05 -11.78 -9.38
CA ASP A 51 8.90 -12.02 -10.81
C ASP A 51 8.41 -10.74 -11.49
N ASP A 52 9.31 -10.07 -12.22
CA ASP A 52 9.04 -8.81 -12.93
C ASP A 52 8.01 -8.96 -14.06
N ALA A 53 7.69 -10.18 -14.49
CA ALA A 53 6.66 -10.43 -15.48
C ALA A 53 5.24 -10.39 -14.89
N LEU A 54 5.10 -10.52 -13.56
CA LEU A 54 3.81 -10.45 -12.90
C LEU A 54 3.21 -9.06 -13.04
N LYS A 55 1.91 -9.04 -13.29
CA LYS A 55 1.11 -7.83 -13.38
C LYS A 55 0.02 -7.89 -12.31
N PRO A 56 -0.27 -6.79 -11.62
CA PRO A 56 -1.37 -6.77 -10.67
C PRO A 56 -2.69 -7.00 -11.40
N PHE A 57 -3.64 -7.61 -10.70
CA PHE A 57 -5.01 -7.63 -11.19
C PHE A 57 -5.61 -6.22 -11.20
N ASP A 58 -6.55 -6.00 -12.10
CA ASP A 58 -7.27 -4.73 -12.26
C ASP A 58 -7.94 -4.27 -10.95
N TRP A 59 -8.57 -5.19 -10.22
CA TRP A 59 -9.17 -4.90 -8.92
C TRP A 59 -8.13 -4.49 -7.87
N TYR A 60 -6.91 -5.02 -7.93
CA TYR A 60 -5.86 -4.68 -6.97
C TYR A 60 -5.32 -3.27 -7.24
N GLN A 61 -5.07 -2.93 -8.50
CA GLN A 61 -4.72 -1.55 -8.89
C GLN A 61 -5.81 -0.56 -8.44
N ALA A 62 -7.09 -0.89 -8.65
CA ALA A 62 -8.19 -0.03 -8.26
C ALA A 62 -8.25 0.24 -6.75
N LEU A 63 -7.95 -0.77 -5.91
CA LEU A 63 -7.83 -0.60 -4.46
C LEU A 63 -6.68 0.34 -4.09
N VAL A 64 -5.51 0.18 -4.71
CA VAL A 64 -4.34 1.04 -4.46
C VAL A 64 -4.62 2.49 -4.88
N VAL A 65 -5.26 2.70 -6.04
CA VAL A 65 -5.66 4.04 -6.52
C VAL A 65 -6.65 4.68 -5.55
N ALA A 66 -7.69 3.95 -5.13
CA ALA A 66 -8.67 4.46 -4.17
C ALA A 66 -8.03 4.87 -2.83
N GLY A 67 -7.05 4.09 -2.35
CA GLY A 67 -6.26 4.44 -1.17
C GLY A 67 -5.41 5.70 -1.37
N SER A 68 -4.76 5.83 -2.54
CA SER A 68 -3.96 7.00 -2.87
C SER A 68 -4.78 8.29 -2.98
N ASP A 69 -6.03 8.19 -3.43
CA ASP A 69 -6.98 9.30 -3.47
C ASP A 69 -7.41 9.70 -2.05
N TYR A 70 -7.75 8.70 -1.23
CA TYR A 70 -8.13 8.93 0.16
C TYR A 70 -7.02 9.60 0.98
N LEU A 71 -5.77 9.19 0.74
CA LEU A 71 -4.57 9.72 1.40
C LEU A 71 -4.00 10.98 0.73
N LYS A 72 -4.65 11.49 -0.33
CA LYS A 72 -4.24 12.71 -1.06
C LYS A 72 -2.79 12.67 -1.55
N PHE A 73 -2.35 11.52 -2.06
CA PHE A 73 -1.02 11.44 -2.67
C PHE A 73 -0.90 12.38 -3.88
N PRO A 74 0.33 12.80 -4.25
CA PRO A 74 0.51 13.73 -5.37
C PRO A 74 -0.10 13.19 -6.68
N ALA A 75 -0.76 14.08 -7.44
CA ALA A 75 -1.43 13.72 -8.68
C ALA A 75 -0.53 13.00 -9.69
N VAL A 76 0.76 13.36 -9.74
CA VAL A 76 1.76 12.69 -10.59
C VAL A 76 1.92 11.21 -10.22
N TYR A 77 1.91 10.89 -8.92
CA TYR A 77 2.00 9.50 -8.45
C TYR A 77 0.72 8.72 -8.73
N GLN A 78 -0.44 9.34 -8.51
CA GLN A 78 -1.73 8.75 -8.86
C GLN A 78 -1.82 8.44 -10.36
N GLN A 79 -1.32 9.32 -11.22
CA GLN A 79 -1.25 9.09 -12.65
C GLN A 79 -0.35 7.88 -13.00
N GLN A 80 0.80 7.75 -12.32
CA GLN A 80 1.69 6.59 -12.51
C GLN A 80 0.99 5.28 -12.12
N LEU A 81 0.28 5.26 -10.99
CA LEU A 81 -0.49 4.09 -10.57
C LEU A 81 -1.54 3.69 -11.61
N ASN A 82 -2.28 4.65 -12.17
CA ASN A 82 -3.30 4.40 -13.20
C ASN A 82 -2.73 3.91 -14.53
N GLN A 83 -1.44 4.13 -14.80
CA GLN A 83 -0.78 3.71 -16.04
C GLN A 83 -0.18 2.29 -15.96
N LEU A 84 -0.19 1.66 -14.79
CA LEU A 84 0.29 0.28 -14.63
C LEU A 84 -0.51 -0.68 -15.52
N ARG A 85 0.21 -1.61 -16.15
CA ARG A 85 -0.43 -2.68 -16.92
C ARG A 85 -1.03 -3.68 -15.95
N VAL A 86 -2.32 -3.90 -16.05
CA VAL A 86 -3.07 -4.85 -15.23
C VAL A 86 -3.57 -6.05 -16.05
N LEU A 87 -3.98 -7.10 -15.34
CA LEU A 87 -4.66 -8.26 -15.90
C LEU A 87 -6.06 -8.37 -15.29
N ALA A 88 -7.00 -8.91 -16.07
CA ALA A 88 -8.26 -9.37 -15.49
C ALA A 88 -7.99 -10.61 -14.65
N ASP A 89 -8.69 -10.73 -13.52
CA ASP A 89 -8.62 -11.93 -12.68
C ASP A 89 -9.52 -13.04 -13.24
N GLU A 90 -8.94 -14.18 -13.57
CA GLU A 90 -9.68 -15.36 -14.07
C GLU A 90 -10.57 -15.99 -12.99
N ASP A 91 -10.25 -15.77 -11.71
CA ASP A 91 -11.10 -16.14 -10.59
C ASP A 91 -12.22 -15.11 -10.41
N MET A 92 -13.34 -15.36 -11.09
CA MET A 92 -14.52 -14.48 -11.06
C MET A 92 -15.11 -14.32 -9.66
N GLU A 93 -15.00 -15.32 -8.78
CA GLU A 93 -15.51 -15.21 -7.42
C GLU A 93 -14.67 -14.23 -6.60
N ARG A 94 -13.34 -14.37 -6.69
CA ARG A 94 -12.41 -13.42 -6.08
C ARG A 94 -12.60 -12.03 -6.66
N ALA A 95 -12.65 -11.87 -7.99
CA ALA A 95 -12.87 -10.59 -8.64
C ALA A 95 -14.12 -9.88 -8.11
N ASN A 96 -15.26 -10.58 -8.06
CA ASN A 96 -16.52 -10.02 -7.56
C ASN A 96 -16.45 -9.57 -6.09
N ARG A 97 -15.81 -10.37 -5.23
CA ARG A 97 -15.59 -10.01 -3.82
C ARG A 97 -14.74 -8.75 -3.68
N GLN A 98 -13.69 -8.61 -4.48
CA GLN A 98 -12.81 -7.43 -4.44
C GLN A 98 -13.48 -6.19 -5.01
N GLN A 99 -14.32 -6.34 -6.03
CA GLN A 99 -15.17 -5.25 -6.53
C GLN A 99 -16.17 -4.77 -5.46
N ALA A 100 -16.79 -5.69 -4.71
CA ALA A 100 -17.67 -5.32 -3.60
C ALA A 100 -16.91 -4.57 -2.47
N LEU A 101 -15.70 -5.01 -2.14
CA LEU A 101 -14.83 -4.32 -1.18
C LEU A 101 -14.47 -2.90 -1.67
N LEU A 102 -14.08 -2.75 -2.94
CA LEU A 102 -13.78 -1.45 -3.53
C LEU A 102 -14.97 -0.50 -3.42
N GLN A 103 -16.19 -0.96 -3.74
CA GLN A 103 -17.40 -0.14 -3.57
C GLN A 103 -17.63 0.26 -2.10
N ALA A 104 -17.39 -0.63 -1.15
CA ALA A 104 -17.48 -0.31 0.27
C ALA A 104 -16.47 0.78 0.68
N ILE A 105 -15.23 0.71 0.19
CA ILE A 105 -14.19 1.71 0.44
C ILE A 105 -14.57 3.07 -0.15
N LEU A 106 -15.03 3.10 -1.40
CA LEU A 106 -15.46 4.34 -2.06
C LEU A 106 -16.66 4.99 -1.36
N ASN A 107 -17.61 4.19 -0.89
CA ASN A 107 -18.74 4.69 -0.10
C ASN A 107 -18.29 5.23 1.26
N TYR A 108 -17.31 4.59 1.90
CA TYR A 108 -16.73 5.06 3.15
C TYR A 108 -16.01 6.40 2.96
N SER A 109 -15.16 6.52 1.92
CA SER A 109 -14.37 7.73 1.67
C SER A 109 -15.23 8.97 1.37
N GLN A 110 -16.37 8.79 0.69
CA GLN A 110 -17.31 9.88 0.42
C GLN A 110 -18.03 10.41 1.67
N ARG A 111 -18.25 9.53 2.66
CA ARG A 111 -19.04 9.87 3.87
C ARG A 111 -18.18 10.45 4.98
N GLN A 112 -16.89 10.11 5.01
CA GLN A 112 -16.00 10.55 6.07
C GLN A 112 -15.37 11.89 5.72
N LYS A 113 -15.14 12.71 6.74
CA LYS A 113 -14.20 13.83 6.61
C LYS A 113 -12.83 13.24 6.34
N LEU A 114 -12.18 13.67 5.25
CA LEU A 114 -10.83 13.23 4.92
C LEU A 114 -9.90 13.45 6.13
N PRO A 115 -8.98 12.50 6.41
CA PRO A 115 -8.09 12.62 7.54
C PRO A 115 -7.24 13.89 7.43
N GLU A 116 -6.93 14.49 8.58
CA GLU A 116 -5.81 15.41 8.70
C GLU A 116 -4.54 14.57 8.69
N LEU A 117 -3.72 14.75 7.66
CA LEU A 117 -2.52 13.96 7.43
C LEU A 117 -1.30 14.85 7.66
N SER A 118 -0.32 14.32 8.38
CA SER A 118 1.05 14.84 8.39
C SER A 118 1.85 14.18 7.28
N GLU A 119 2.74 14.94 6.65
CA GLU A 119 3.70 14.42 5.67
C GLU A 119 5.01 14.05 6.37
N GLY A 120 5.60 12.94 5.95
CA GLY A 120 6.90 12.47 6.42
C GLY A 120 7.75 11.99 5.23
N THR A 121 9.05 11.92 5.44
CA THR A 121 10.01 11.50 4.40
C THR A 121 10.66 10.18 4.77
N LEU A 122 10.67 9.24 3.84
CA LEU A 122 11.44 8.00 3.97
C LEU A 122 12.94 8.30 3.79
N LEU A 123 13.76 7.92 4.77
CA LEU A 123 15.19 8.16 4.78
C LEU A 123 15.94 6.90 4.31
N GLY A 124 16.88 7.07 3.38
CA GLY A 124 17.87 6.03 3.07
C GLY A 124 17.33 4.77 2.38
N TRP A 125 16.11 4.79 1.85
CA TRP A 125 15.56 3.65 1.09
C TRP A 125 16.22 3.53 -0.29
N ASN A 126 17.29 2.75 -0.34
CA ASN A 126 17.87 2.27 -1.58
C ASN A 126 17.27 0.91 -1.89
N LEU A 127 16.44 0.85 -2.94
CA LEU A 127 16.07 -0.41 -3.58
C LEU A 127 17.35 -1.02 -4.17
N ASN A 128 18.03 -1.87 -3.40
CA ASN A 128 18.96 -2.83 -3.97
C ASN A 128 18.10 -3.96 -4.55
N VAL A 129 17.55 -3.72 -5.75
CA VAL A 129 16.93 -4.76 -6.58
C VAL A 129 17.90 -5.09 -7.69
#